data_AF-A0A6A3C3I8-F1
#
_entry.id   AF-A0A6A3C3I8-F1
#
_cell.length_a   1.000
_cell.length_b   1.000
_cell.length_c   1.000
_cell.angle_alpha   90.00
_cell.angle_beta   90.00
_cell.angle_gamma   90.00
#
_symmetry.space_group_name_H-M   'P 1'
#
loop_
_entity.id
_entity.type
_entity.pdbx_description
1 polymer ?
#
loop_
_entity_poly.entity_id
_entity_poly.type
_entity_poly.pdbx_seq_one_letter_code
_entity_poly.pdbx_strand_id
1 'polypeptide(L)'
;MEERYHILGFQAVSRLSTELESVKNAAAVDAENLTGTVARLSHSLLKARDFLNSEMKSLEEDSGFHKRLKSFVEKYEVKITSLLEEEKRIMELVKNTGSYFHGANKKDEGLRLFVIVRDFLIILDKVCKEVKDKPVKSHKQGSHSSSSSRTDATDLRQKLFPAIAELRVDSSTSDDDD
;
A
#
# COMPACT_ATOMS: atom_id res chain seq x y z
N MET A 1 -34.81 1.42 16.38
CA MET A 1 -33.41 1.12 16.79
C MET A 1 -32.69 0.36 15.68
N GLU A 2 -33.28 -0.71 15.16
CA GLU A 2 -32.78 -1.52 14.04
C GLU A 2 -32.49 -0.73 12.75
N GLU A 3 -33.40 0.15 12.33
CA GLU A 3 -33.22 1.00 11.13
C GLU A 3 -32.00 1.93 11.19
N ARG A 4 -31.66 2.43 12.39
CA ARG A 4 -30.44 3.24 12.58
C ARG A 4 -29.17 2.41 12.40
N TYR A 5 -29.18 1.16 12.86
CA TYR A 5 -28.04 0.24 12.67
C TYR A 5 -27.90 -0.17 11.20
N HIS A 6 -29.00 -0.30 10.45
CA HIS A 6 -28.96 -0.51 9.00
C HIS A 6 -28.30 0.66 8.26
N ILE A 7 -28.69 1.90 8.58
CA ILE A 7 -28.11 3.10 7.95
C ILE A 7 -26.63 3.25 8.33
N LEU A 8 -26.28 3.08 9.61
CA LEU A 8 -24.90 3.19 10.08
C LEU A 8 -24.00 2.11 9.49
N GLY A 9 -24.49 0.85 9.47
CA GLY A 9 -23.79 -0.26 8.84
C GLY A 9 -23.56 0.00 7.36
N PHE A 10 -24.60 0.39 6.62
CA PHE A 10 -24.48 0.74 5.21
C PHE A 10 -23.48 1.87 4.95
N GLN A 11 -23.51 2.94 5.75
CA GLN A 11 -22.56 4.04 5.64
C GLN A 11 -21.11 3.57 5.90
N ALA A 12 -20.90 2.64 6.82
CA ALA A 12 -19.58 2.09 7.08
C ALA A 12 -19.06 1.24 5.91
N VAL A 13 -19.84 0.26 5.43
CA VAL A 13 -19.39 -0.61 4.32
C VAL A 13 -19.21 0.17 3.01
N SER A 14 -20.09 1.13 2.71
CA SER A 14 -19.99 1.95 1.49
C SER A 14 -18.74 2.84 1.42
N ARG A 15 -18.05 3.05 2.54
CA ARG A 15 -16.80 3.83 2.60
C ARG A 15 -15.55 2.96 2.46
N LEU A 16 -15.65 1.64 2.62
CA LEU A 16 -14.48 0.75 2.59
C LEU A 16 -13.68 0.84 1.28
N SER A 17 -14.35 1.01 0.14
CA SER A 17 -13.66 1.16 -1.16
C SER A 17 -12.75 2.39 -1.18
N THR A 18 -13.16 3.48 -0.52
CA THR A 18 -12.33 4.71 -0.39
C THR A 18 -11.27 4.58 0.69
N GLU A 19 -11.57 3.94 1.82
CA GLU A 19 -10.59 3.75 2.91
C GLU A 19 -9.46 2.78 2.52
N LEU A 20 -9.71 1.88 1.58
CA LEU A 20 -8.76 0.87 1.09
C LEU A 20 -8.28 1.17 -0.34
N GLU A 21 -8.26 2.44 -0.76
CA GLU A 21 -7.77 2.85 -2.07
C GLU A 21 -6.31 2.42 -2.32
N SER A 22 -5.46 2.55 -1.29
CA SER A 22 -4.06 2.09 -1.35
C SER A 22 -3.93 0.60 -1.62
N VAL A 23 -4.87 -0.23 -1.14
CA VAL A 23 -4.91 -1.67 -1.39
C VAL A 23 -5.25 -1.95 -2.85
N LYS A 24 -6.20 -1.20 -3.44
CA LYS A 24 -6.53 -1.31 -4.87
C LYS A 24 -5.35 -0.93 -5.75
N ASN A 25 -4.62 0.12 -5.38
CA ASN A 25 -3.40 0.55 -6.09
C ASN A 25 -2.29 -0.51 -5.96
N ALA A 26 -2.08 -1.06 -4.76
CA ALA A 26 -1.10 -2.12 -4.55
C ALA A 26 -1.41 -3.38 -5.36
N ALA A 27 -2.69 -3.71 -5.54
CA ALA A 27 -3.14 -4.84 -6.36
C ALA A 27 -2.85 -4.68 -7.87
N ALA A 28 -2.47 -3.49 -8.33
CA ALA A 28 -2.05 -3.23 -9.71
C ALA A 28 -0.52 -3.33 -9.90
N VAL A 29 0.24 -3.47 -8.82
CA VAL A 29 1.70 -3.58 -8.88
C VAL A 29 2.11 -4.99 -9.30
N ASP A 30 2.88 -5.08 -10.38
CA ASP A 30 3.55 -6.31 -10.78
C ASP A 30 4.86 -6.46 -9.99
N ALA A 31 4.75 -7.06 -8.81
CA ALA A 31 5.89 -7.23 -7.91
C ALA A 31 6.97 -8.17 -8.49
N GLU A 32 6.58 -9.21 -9.22
CA GLU A 32 7.54 -10.14 -9.84
C GLU A 32 8.37 -9.44 -10.92
N ASN A 33 7.73 -8.64 -11.77
CA ASN A 33 8.45 -7.84 -12.77
C ASN A 33 9.31 -6.75 -12.12
N LEU A 34 8.85 -6.14 -11.03
CA LEU A 34 9.65 -5.18 -10.26
C LEU A 34 10.92 -5.86 -9.72
N THR A 35 10.79 -6.97 -9.01
CA THR A 35 11.92 -7.79 -8.52
C THR A 35 12.87 -8.17 -9.64
N GLY A 36 12.33 -8.66 -10.76
CA GLY A 36 13.12 -9.00 -11.94
C GLY A 36 13.89 -7.81 -12.50
N THR A 37 13.28 -6.62 -12.51
CA THR A 37 13.90 -5.38 -12.99
C THR A 37 15.03 -4.91 -12.06
N VAL A 38 14.82 -4.93 -10.75
CA VAL A 38 15.84 -4.57 -9.75
C VAL A 38 17.03 -5.52 -9.84
N ALA A 39 16.78 -6.83 -9.95
CA ALA A 39 17.83 -7.84 -10.11
C ALA A 39 18.66 -7.64 -11.40
N ARG A 40 17.99 -7.37 -12.54
CA ARG A 40 18.69 -7.08 -13.81
C ARG A 40 19.54 -5.81 -13.71
N LEU A 41 19.05 -4.78 -13.05
CA LEU A 41 19.77 -3.52 -12.85
C LEU A 41 21.02 -3.73 -11.99
N SER A 42 20.88 -4.43 -10.86
CA SER A 42 21.99 -4.82 -9.98
C SER A 42 23.06 -5.62 -10.74
N HIS A 43 22.65 -6.66 -11.47
CA HIS A 43 23.59 -7.47 -12.24
C HIS A 43 24.29 -6.69 -13.35
N SER A 44 23.59 -5.78 -14.03
CA SER A 44 24.18 -4.94 -15.08
C SER A 44 25.21 -3.97 -14.51
N LEU A 45 24.96 -3.43 -13.31
CA LEU A 45 25.92 -2.58 -12.61
C LEU A 45 27.16 -3.37 -12.18
N LEU A 46 26.97 -4.59 -11.65
CA LEU A 46 28.09 -5.48 -11.30
C LEU A 46 28.98 -5.75 -12.51
N LYS A 47 28.39 -6.03 -13.68
CA LYS A 47 29.15 -6.17 -14.93
C LYS A 47 29.93 -4.92 -15.32
N ALA A 48 29.34 -3.73 -15.16
CA ALA A 48 30.03 -2.48 -15.45
C ALA A 48 31.22 -2.25 -14.50
N ARG A 49 31.06 -2.58 -13.22
CA ARG A 49 32.14 -2.54 -12.22
C ARG A 49 33.25 -3.54 -12.54
N ASP A 50 32.87 -4.77 -12.88
CA ASP A 50 33.84 -5.82 -13.18
C ASP A 50 34.63 -5.48 -14.46
N PHE A 51 33.97 -4.92 -15.47
CA PHE A 51 34.62 -4.38 -16.67
C PHE A 51 35.61 -3.24 -16.34
N LEU A 52 35.24 -2.31 -15.45
CA LEU A 52 36.13 -1.26 -14.97
C LEU A 52 37.38 -1.83 -14.29
N ASN A 53 37.21 -2.87 -13.48
CA ASN A 53 38.27 -3.47 -12.67
C ASN A 53 39.16 -4.49 -13.42
N SER A 54 38.77 -4.90 -14.62
CA SER A 54 39.48 -5.89 -15.43
C SER A 54 39.99 -5.28 -16.73
N GLU A 55 39.11 -5.09 -17.70
CA GLU A 55 39.42 -4.63 -19.06
C GLU A 55 39.96 -3.19 -19.10
N MET A 56 39.55 -2.34 -18.17
CA MET A 56 40.01 -0.94 -18.13
C MET A 56 41.25 -0.70 -17.27
N LYS A 57 41.80 -1.74 -16.64
CA LYS A 57 42.90 -1.61 -15.67
C LYS A 57 44.23 -1.17 -16.29
N SER A 58 44.43 -1.43 -17.59
CA SER A 58 45.64 -1.06 -18.35
C SER A 58 45.49 0.19 -19.21
N LEU A 59 44.28 0.76 -19.29
CA LEU A 59 44.07 2.05 -19.95
C LEU A 59 44.58 3.15 -19.03
N GLU A 60 45.02 4.29 -19.59
CA GLU A 60 45.29 5.47 -18.77
C GLU A 60 44.06 5.74 -17.89
N GLU A 61 44.22 5.65 -16.57
CA GLU A 61 43.19 5.94 -15.57
C GLU A 61 42.56 7.33 -15.77
N ASP A 62 43.22 8.17 -16.57
CA ASP A 62 42.84 9.53 -16.89
C ASP A 62 41.91 9.71 -18.10
N SER A 63 41.57 8.64 -18.83
CA SER A 63 40.64 8.75 -19.96
C SER A 63 39.26 9.26 -19.52
N GLY A 64 38.67 10.16 -20.31
CA GLY A 64 37.37 10.76 -19.97
C GLY A 64 36.22 9.75 -19.87
N PHE A 65 36.32 8.61 -20.57
CA PHE A 65 35.36 7.52 -20.45
C PHE A 65 35.53 6.77 -19.12
N HIS A 66 36.76 6.40 -18.75
CA HIS A 66 37.05 5.72 -17.48
C HIS A 66 36.51 6.53 -16.29
N LYS A 67 36.80 7.83 -16.23
CA LYS A 67 36.30 8.73 -15.17
C LYS A 67 34.77 8.74 -15.10
N ARG A 68 34.09 8.89 -16.25
CA ARG A 68 32.62 8.92 -16.30
C ARG A 68 32.00 7.58 -15.89
N LEU A 69 32.56 6.46 -16.35
CA LEU A 69 32.07 5.13 -16.01
C LEU A 69 32.28 4.84 -14.52
N LYS A 70 33.45 5.19 -13.95
CA LYS A 70 33.74 5.06 -12.53
C LYS A 70 32.73 5.84 -11.68
N SER A 71 32.55 7.13 -11.95
CA SER A 71 31.56 7.94 -11.23
C SER A 71 30.12 7.46 -11.41
N PHE A 72 29.79 6.91 -12.58
CA PHE A 72 28.49 6.27 -12.81
C PHE A 72 28.31 5.04 -11.90
N VAL A 73 29.28 4.13 -11.89
CA VAL A 73 29.22 2.90 -11.09
C VAL A 73 29.09 3.23 -9.60
N GLU A 74 29.96 4.08 -9.07
CA GLU A 74 29.95 4.48 -7.65
C GLU A 74 28.60 5.11 -7.24
N LYS A 75 28.05 6.01 -8.07
CA LYS A 75 26.78 6.69 -7.79
C LYS A 75 25.60 5.73 -7.77
N TYR A 76 25.54 4.79 -8.71
CA TYR A 76 24.40 3.89 -8.85
C TYR A 76 24.51 2.65 -7.97
N GLU A 77 25.71 2.28 -7.50
CA GLU A 77 25.90 1.19 -6.54
C GLU A 77 25.16 1.47 -5.22
N VAL A 78 25.30 2.69 -4.69
CA VAL A 78 24.58 3.13 -3.50
C VAL A 78 23.07 3.12 -3.72
N LYS A 79 22.61 3.63 -4.88
CA LYS A 79 21.17 3.71 -5.20
C LYS A 79 20.53 2.34 -5.36
N ILE A 80 21.20 1.43 -6.06
CA ILE A 80 20.69 0.07 -6.31
C ILE A 80 20.71 -0.75 -5.02
N THR A 81 21.73 -0.57 -4.18
CA THR A 81 21.78 -1.21 -2.85
C THR A 81 20.59 -0.79 -2.00
N SER A 82 20.32 0.52 -1.92
CA SER A 82 19.13 1.04 -1.22
C SER A 82 17.82 0.51 -1.81
N LEU A 83 17.73 0.38 -3.14
CA LEU A 83 16.55 -0.18 -3.81
C LEU A 83 16.32 -1.65 -3.45
N LEU A 84 17.38 -2.46 -3.38
CA LEU A 84 17.32 -3.87 -2.99
C LEU A 84 16.90 -4.03 -1.52
N GLU A 85 17.42 -3.19 -0.64
CA GLU A 85 17.06 -3.18 0.78
C GLU A 85 15.59 -2.82 0.98
N GLU A 86 15.12 -1.80 0.25
CA GLU A 86 13.74 -1.35 0.32
C GLU A 86 12.77 -2.38 -0.26
N GLU A 87 13.12 -3.01 -1.38
CA GLU A 87 12.37 -4.13 -1.95
C GLU A 87 12.22 -5.26 -0.93
N LYS A 88 13.32 -5.68 -0.31
CA LYS A 88 13.32 -6.73 0.72
C LYS A 88 12.43 -6.34 1.90
N ARG A 89 12.52 -5.10 2.37
CA ARG A 89 11.70 -4.57 3.48
C ARG A 89 10.21 -4.63 3.14
N ILE A 90 9.83 -4.17 1.94
CA ILE A 90 8.44 -4.20 1.46
C ILE A 90 7.96 -5.65 1.34
N MET A 91 8.75 -6.55 0.77
CA MET A 91 8.36 -7.95 0.60
C MET A 91 8.18 -8.68 1.93
N GLU A 92 8.97 -8.37 2.96
CA GLU A 92 8.73 -8.92 4.30
C GLU A 92 7.41 -8.39 4.90
N LEU A 93 7.06 -7.11 4.69
CA LEU A 93 5.76 -6.56 5.12
C LEU A 93 4.59 -7.25 4.41
N VAL A 94 4.71 -7.48 3.10
CA VAL A 94 3.70 -8.20 2.30
C VAL A 94 3.51 -9.62 2.84
N LYS A 95 4.61 -10.32 3.12
CA LYS A 95 4.60 -11.67 3.71
C LYS A 95 3.98 -11.70 5.10
N ASN A 96 4.30 -10.73 5.97
CA ASN A 96 3.71 -10.62 7.31
C ASN A 96 2.21 -10.35 7.23
N THR A 97 1.78 -9.50 6.31
CA THR A 97 0.36 -9.22 6.04
C THR A 97 -0.35 -10.48 5.55
N GLY A 98 0.23 -11.22 4.60
CA GLY A 98 -0.32 -12.51 4.16
C GLY A 98 -0.43 -13.54 5.29
N SER A 99 0.58 -13.60 6.15
CA SER A 99 0.62 -14.52 7.30
C SER A 99 -0.46 -14.20 8.34
N TYR A 100 -0.78 -12.92 8.53
CA TYR A 100 -1.87 -12.50 9.44
C TYR A 100 -3.24 -13.01 8.97
N PHE A 101 -3.54 -12.94 7.67
CA PHE A 101 -4.85 -13.35 7.14
C PHE A 101 -4.95 -14.84 6.78
N HIS A 102 -3.85 -15.48 6.40
CA HIS A 102 -3.84 -16.85 5.87
C HIS A 102 -3.09 -17.88 6.72
N GLY A 103 -2.42 -17.44 7.80
CA GLY A 103 -1.53 -18.27 8.61
C GLY A 103 -0.16 -18.49 7.97
N ALA A 104 0.85 -18.82 8.78
CA ALA A 104 2.25 -18.93 8.36
C ALA A 104 2.56 -20.08 7.37
N ASN A 105 1.61 -20.98 7.13
CA ASN A 105 1.81 -22.20 6.34
C ASN A 105 1.58 -21.99 4.84
N LYS A 106 1.13 -20.80 4.40
CA LYS A 106 0.91 -20.50 2.99
C LYS A 106 1.96 -19.51 2.48
N LYS A 107 2.89 -20.03 1.70
CA LYS A 107 3.94 -19.25 1.05
C LYS A 107 3.33 -18.37 -0.05
N ASP A 108 3.80 -17.12 -0.17
CA ASP A 108 3.50 -16.18 -1.27
C ASP A 108 2.04 -15.73 -1.45
N GLU A 109 1.16 -15.91 -0.44
CA GLU A 109 -0.23 -15.41 -0.49
C GLU A 109 -0.38 -13.91 -0.22
N GLY A 110 0.70 -13.23 0.18
CA GLY A 110 0.66 -11.80 0.56
C GLY A 110 0.28 -10.88 -0.59
N LEU A 111 0.86 -11.08 -1.78
CA LEU A 111 0.54 -10.29 -2.97
C LEU A 111 -0.89 -10.58 -3.46
N ARG A 112 -1.28 -11.85 -3.44
CA ARG A 112 -2.62 -12.30 -3.86
C ARG A 112 -3.73 -11.72 -2.98
N LEU A 113 -3.45 -11.46 -1.70
CA LEU A 113 -4.40 -10.82 -0.79
C LEU A 113 -4.87 -9.45 -1.31
N PHE A 114 -3.97 -8.61 -1.85
CA PHE A 114 -4.34 -7.30 -2.39
C PHE A 114 -5.34 -7.42 -3.55
N VAL A 115 -5.12 -8.39 -4.44
CA VAL A 115 -6.01 -8.69 -5.57
C VAL A 115 -7.39 -9.14 -5.07
N ILE A 116 -7.43 -10.05 -4.10
CA ILE A 116 -8.68 -10.54 -3.51
C ILE A 116 -9.47 -9.39 -2.89
N VAL A 117 -8.81 -8.52 -2.10
CA VAL A 117 -9.48 -7.39 -1.45
C VAL A 117 -9.97 -6.38 -2.48
N ARG A 118 -9.17 -6.06 -3.51
CA ARG A 118 -9.61 -5.18 -4.61
C ARG A 118 -10.88 -5.72 -5.27
N ASP A 119 -10.90 -7.00 -5.64
CA ASP A 119 -12.02 -7.60 -6.35
C ASP A 119 -13.27 -7.67 -5.46
N PHE A 120 -13.11 -7.96 -4.17
CA PHE A 120 -14.18 -7.85 -3.18
C PHE A 120 -14.75 -6.43 -3.11
N LEU A 121 -13.90 -5.40 -3.05
CA LEU A 121 -14.34 -4.00 -2.99
C LEU A 121 -15.10 -3.58 -4.26
N ILE A 122 -14.70 -4.08 -5.44
CA ILE A 122 -15.44 -3.84 -6.69
C ILE A 122 -16.86 -4.43 -6.61
N ILE A 123 -17.01 -5.62 -6.05
CA ILE A 123 -18.33 -6.25 -5.84
C ILE A 123 -19.11 -5.45 -4.81
N LEU A 124 -18.48 -5.08 -3.69
CA LEU A 124 -19.11 -4.29 -2.63
C LEU A 124 -19.65 -2.96 -3.15
N ASP A 125 -18.90 -2.24 -3.98
CA ASP A 125 -19.34 -0.99 -4.59
C ASP A 125 -20.59 -1.16 -5.46
N LYS A 126 -20.69 -2.26 -6.20
CA LYS A 126 -21.89 -2.58 -7.00
C LYS A 126 -23.09 -2.85 -6.09
N VAL A 127 -22.92 -3.68 -5.07
CA VAL A 127 -23.99 -4.01 -4.12
C VAL A 127 -24.44 -2.77 -3.35
N CYS A 128 -23.53 -1.90 -2.92
CA CYS A 128 -23.88 -0.66 -2.25
C CYS A 128 -24.73 0.28 -3.12
N LYS A 129 -24.43 0.36 -4.43
CA LYS A 129 -25.24 1.11 -5.39
C LYS A 129 -26.64 0.50 -5.54
N GLU A 130 -26.72 -0.81 -5.74
CA GLU A 130 -28.02 -1.51 -5.86
C GLU A 130 -28.90 -1.34 -4.61
N VAL A 131 -28.30 -1.36 -3.41
CA VAL A 131 -29.04 -1.15 -2.16
C VAL A 131 -29.54 0.29 -2.03
N LYS A 132 -28.73 1.27 -2.47
CA LYS A 132 -29.11 2.69 -2.47
C LYS A 132 -30.23 3.00 -3.47
N ASP A 133 -30.20 2.36 -4.63
CA ASP A 133 -31.14 2.61 -5.73
C ASP A 133 -32.45 1.81 -5.60
N LYS A 134 -32.56 0.91 -4.63
CA LYS A 134 -33.82 0.22 -4.32
C LYS A 134 -34.83 1.24 -3.79
N PRO A 135 -36.02 1.39 -4.42
CA PRO A 135 -37.07 2.22 -3.87
C PRO A 135 -37.48 1.62 -2.52
N VAL A 136 -37.24 2.38 -1.45
CA VAL A 136 -37.80 2.10 -0.14
C VAL A 136 -39.32 2.03 -0.36
N LYS A 137 -39.91 0.83 -0.24
CA LYS A 137 -41.37 0.69 -0.16
C LYS A 137 -41.80 1.48 1.07
N SER A 138 -42.16 2.73 0.84
CA SER A 138 -42.51 3.68 1.87
C SER A 138 -43.87 3.26 2.40
N HIS A 139 -43.89 2.62 3.57
CA HIS A 139 -45.05 2.78 4.44
C HIS A 139 -45.09 4.28 4.78
N LYS A 140 -46.06 4.99 4.18
CA LYS A 140 -46.30 6.40 4.47
C LYS A 140 -46.52 6.58 5.97
N GLN A 141 -45.64 7.33 6.63
CA GLN A 141 -46.05 8.23 7.71
C GLN A 141 -44.98 9.30 7.95
N GLY A 142 -45.41 10.56 7.89
CA GLY A 142 -44.86 11.65 8.69
C GLY A 142 -43.53 12.26 8.25
N SER A 143 -43.63 13.36 7.50
CA SER A 143 -42.59 14.40 7.33
C SER A 143 -41.87 14.73 8.64
N HIS A 144 -40.53 14.84 8.63
CA HIS A 144 -39.80 15.98 9.22
C HIS A 144 -38.36 16.12 8.65
N SER A 145 -38.13 17.31 8.10
CA SER A 145 -36.91 18.12 7.90
C SER A 145 -35.50 17.50 8.01
N SER A 146 -34.74 17.78 6.95
CA SER A 146 -33.29 17.65 6.77
C SER A 146 -32.43 18.45 7.75
N SER A 147 -31.30 17.88 8.18
CA SER A 147 -30.08 18.64 8.48
C SER A 147 -28.83 17.86 8.01
N SER A 148 -28.02 18.54 7.23
CA SER A 148 -26.76 18.04 6.68
C SER A 148 -25.64 18.32 7.69
N SER A 149 -25.10 17.29 8.34
CA SER A 149 -23.84 17.41 9.08
C SER A 149 -22.77 16.54 8.42
N ARG A 150 -21.68 17.18 8.00
CA ARG A 150 -20.44 16.50 7.62
C ARG A 150 -19.88 15.89 8.91
N THR A 151 -19.94 14.57 9.05
CA THR A 151 -19.34 13.87 10.18
C THR A 151 -17.92 13.44 9.82
N ASP A 152 -16.96 13.85 10.64
CA ASP A 152 -15.54 13.54 10.48
C ASP A 152 -15.30 12.03 10.45
N ALA A 153 -14.46 11.60 9.51
CA ALA A 153 -14.12 10.21 9.26
C ALA A 153 -13.52 9.49 10.49
N THR A 154 -12.91 10.25 11.40
CA THR A 154 -12.25 9.78 12.61
C THR A 154 -13.22 9.30 13.68
N ASP A 155 -14.33 10.02 13.88
CA ASP A 155 -15.34 9.73 14.91
C ASP A 155 -16.10 8.42 14.60
N LEU A 156 -16.39 8.16 13.32
CA LEU A 156 -17.05 6.93 12.89
C LEU A 156 -16.17 5.69 13.05
N ARG A 157 -14.85 5.80 12.83
CA ARG A 157 -13.90 4.70 13.03
C ARG A 157 -13.78 4.29 14.49
N GLN A 158 -13.76 5.27 15.41
CA GLN A 158 -13.72 5.02 16.86
C GLN A 158 -14.98 4.32 17.35
N LYS A 159 -16.15 4.67 16.79
CA LYS A 159 -17.44 4.07 17.16
C LYS A 159 -17.63 2.65 16.63
N LEU A 160 -17.02 2.29 15.51
CA LEU A 160 -17.19 0.96 14.90
C LEU A 160 -16.16 -0.08 15.36
N PHE A 161 -14.95 0.34 15.73
CA PHE A 161 -13.85 -0.57 16.07
C PHE A 161 -13.17 -0.18 17.40
N PRO A 162 -13.89 -0.25 18.53
CA PRO A 162 -13.35 0.14 19.84
C PRO A 162 -12.13 -0.68 20.25
N ALA A 163 -12.04 -1.95 19.83
CA ALA A 163 -10.92 -2.84 20.15
C ALA A 163 -9.56 -2.41 19.55
N ILE A 164 -9.55 -1.50 18.56
CA ILE A 164 -8.32 -1.01 17.91
C ILE A 164 -7.99 0.42 18.38
N ALA A 165 -8.91 1.07 19.13
CA ALA A 165 -8.73 2.44 19.60
C ALA A 165 -7.55 2.58 20.58
N GLU A 166 -7.29 1.56 21.40
CA GLU A 166 -6.24 1.55 22.42
C GLU A 166 -4.82 1.31 21.86
N LEU A 167 -4.68 0.89 20.59
CA LEU A 167 -3.38 0.65 19.97
C LEU A 167 -2.72 1.92 19.41
N ARG A 168 -3.36 3.09 19.56
CA ARG A 168 -2.73 4.39 19.26
C ARG A 168 -2.01 4.89 20.51
N VAL A 169 -0.82 4.36 20.75
CA VAL A 169 0.17 5.02 21.62
C VAL A 169 0.61 6.30 20.90
N ASP A 170 0.35 7.42 21.56
CA ASP A 170 0.80 8.75 21.16
C ASP A 170 2.31 8.77 20.95
N SER A 171 2.74 9.06 19.72
CA SER A 171 4.12 9.45 19.42
C SER A 171 4.11 10.92 19.01
N SER A 172 3.70 11.79 19.93
CA SER A 172 4.03 13.21 19.88
C SER A 172 5.12 13.46 20.92
N THR A 173 6.37 13.26 20.52
CA THR A 173 7.52 13.84 21.23
C THR A 173 7.56 15.31 20.86
N SER A 174 7.26 16.17 21.83
CA SER A 174 7.44 17.61 21.74
C SER A 174 8.81 17.90 22.29
N ASP A 175 9.78 18.21 21.42
CA ASP A 175 11.07 18.76 21.83
C ASP A 175 10.86 20.25 22.11
N ASP A 176 10.93 20.64 23.38
CA ASP A 176 11.09 22.03 23.81
C ASP A 176 12.59 22.31 23.96
N ASP A 177 13.12 23.22 23.14
CA ASP A 177 14.47 23.78 23.25
C ASP A 177 14.48 24.89 24.31
N ASP A 178 15.40 24.80 25.29
CA ASP A 178 15.94 25.90 26.10
C ASP A 178 17.47 25.74 26.23
#